data_AF-A0A948MNZ4-F1
#
_entry.id   AF-A0A948MNZ4-F1
#
_cell.length_a   1.000
_cell.length_b   1.000
_cell.length_c   1.000
_cell.angle_alpha   90.00
_cell.angle_beta   90.00
_cell.angle_gamma   90.00
#
_symmetry.space_group_name_H-M   'P 1'
#
loop_
_entity.id
_entity.type
_entity.pdbx_description
1 polymer ?
#
loop_
_entity_poly.entity_id
_entity_poly.type
_entity_poly.pdbx_seq_one_letter_code
_entity_poly.pdbx_strand_id
1 'polypeptide(L)'
;MSLCRFLVCLGVLLATPALAQQGNQAPATADPALCARLPGGNAPIDRIARLGGELSVKSLNLTYFGKRLSELTSADFDQIEGITRQCRGGDPAALETVKVFREKVSNANQARQVAARWIRERQAEIKKMGTSSKDLERLQVMWAEMLARSEEMLPADRAPLARDIVVKQDQIYAGTAVPPPPPVWVPKR
;
A
#
# COMPACT_ATOMS: atom_id res chain seq x y z
N MET A 1 79.71 -51.25 9.40
CA MET A 1 78.86 -52.45 9.30
C MET A 1 77.42 -52.02 9.50
N SER A 2 76.55 -52.35 8.53
CA SER A 2 75.11 -52.69 8.61
C SER A 2 74.27 -52.20 9.79
N LEU A 3 73.01 -51.75 9.68
CA LEU A 3 71.97 -51.84 8.65
C LEU A 3 70.75 -51.00 9.13
N CYS A 4 70.07 -50.32 8.21
CA CYS A 4 68.61 -50.36 7.98
C CYS A 4 67.61 -50.09 9.15
N ARG A 5 66.73 -49.08 9.01
CA ARG A 5 65.38 -49.22 8.40
C ARG A 5 64.53 -47.95 8.51
N PHE A 6 63.79 -47.71 7.43
CA PHE A 6 62.68 -46.78 7.21
C PHE A 6 61.67 -46.69 8.36
N LEU A 7 61.13 -45.49 8.60
CA LEU A 7 59.68 -45.29 8.66
C LEU A 7 59.30 -43.82 8.45
N VAL A 8 58.64 -43.59 7.32
CA VAL A 8 57.85 -42.41 6.98
C VAL A 8 56.62 -42.40 7.87
N CYS A 9 56.36 -41.32 8.60
CA CYS A 9 55.03 -41.00 9.10
C CYS A 9 54.77 -39.50 8.95
N LEU A 10 53.91 -39.23 7.97
CA LEU A 10 53.10 -38.03 7.78
C LEU A 10 52.52 -37.56 9.12
N GLY A 11 52.74 -36.30 9.49
CA GLY A 11 52.25 -35.72 10.74
C GLY A 11 51.93 -34.24 10.60
N VAL A 12 50.78 -33.97 9.97
CA VAL A 12 49.86 -32.84 10.21
C VAL A 12 50.48 -31.46 10.44
N LEU A 13 50.37 -30.64 9.40
CA LEU A 13 50.42 -29.18 9.44
C LEU A 13 49.55 -28.63 10.60
N LEU A 14 50.19 -28.06 11.61
CA LEU A 14 49.54 -27.22 12.61
C LEU A 14 49.06 -25.94 11.91
N ALA A 15 47.79 -25.94 11.50
CA ALA A 15 47.08 -24.74 11.11
C ALA A 15 47.04 -23.78 12.32
N THR A 16 47.71 -22.64 12.16
CA THR A 16 47.55 -21.47 13.01
C THR A 16 46.05 -21.14 13.12
N PRO A 17 45.50 -20.86 14.33
CA PRO A 17 44.17 -20.29 14.41
C PRO A 17 44.26 -18.87 13.86
N ALA A 18 43.67 -18.66 12.69
CA ALA A 18 43.33 -17.32 12.23
C ALA A 18 42.38 -16.74 13.29
N LEU A 19 42.88 -15.79 14.07
CA LEU A 19 42.06 -14.88 14.86
C LEU A 19 41.10 -14.21 13.89
N ALA A 20 39.87 -14.72 13.84
CA ALA A 20 38.75 -14.02 13.26
C ALA A 20 38.67 -12.67 13.99
N GLN A 21 39.08 -11.61 13.31
CA GLN A 21 38.72 -10.25 13.71
C GLN A 21 37.19 -10.19 13.66
N GLN A 22 36.57 -10.47 14.81
CA GLN A 22 35.27 -9.91 15.15
C GLN A 22 35.45 -8.40 15.08
N GLY A 23 35.12 -7.83 13.92
CA GLY A 23 34.80 -6.43 13.84
C GLY A 23 33.66 -6.18 14.81
N ASN A 24 34.00 -5.69 16.00
CA ASN A 24 33.08 -4.99 16.88
C ASN A 24 32.61 -3.75 16.11
N GLN A 25 31.64 -3.92 15.21
CA GLN A 25 30.75 -2.84 14.88
C GLN A 25 30.00 -2.57 16.17
N ALA A 26 30.38 -1.48 16.85
CA ALA A 26 29.58 -0.92 17.92
C ALA A 26 28.11 -0.90 17.47
N PRO A 27 27.14 -1.26 18.34
CA PRO A 27 25.74 -1.22 17.95
C PRO A 27 25.47 0.17 17.38
N ALA A 28 25.01 0.25 16.14
CA ALA A 28 24.70 1.51 15.49
C ALA A 28 23.75 2.25 16.44
N THR A 29 24.26 3.29 17.11
CA THR A 29 23.46 4.11 18.01
C THR A 29 22.30 4.64 17.20
N ALA A 30 21.08 4.27 17.60
CA ALA A 30 19.88 4.61 16.88
C ALA A 30 19.83 6.12 16.63
N ASP A 31 19.69 6.53 15.37
CA ASP A 31 19.54 7.94 15.02
C ASP A 31 18.23 8.46 15.64
N PRO A 32 18.28 9.40 16.62
CA PRO A 32 17.09 9.90 17.29
C PRO A 32 16.07 10.50 16.33
N ALA A 33 16.51 11.08 15.21
CA ALA A 33 15.64 11.66 14.20
C ALA A 33 14.84 10.58 13.44
N LEU A 34 15.43 9.40 13.22
CA LEU A 34 14.73 8.25 12.63
C LEU A 34 13.72 7.66 13.61
N CYS A 35 14.09 7.54 14.89
CA CYS A 35 13.21 6.99 15.92
C CYS A 35 11.99 7.87 16.18
N ALA A 36 12.12 9.19 16.09
CA ALA A 36 11.02 10.13 16.23
C ALA A 36 9.94 9.99 15.14
N ARG A 37 10.24 9.30 14.02
CA ARG A 37 9.29 9.10 12.92
C ARG A 37 8.39 7.86 13.10
N LEU A 38 8.78 6.92 13.97
CA LEU A 38 8.05 5.67 14.23
C LEU A 38 6.60 5.82 14.71
N PRO A 39 6.23 6.82 15.54
CA PRO A 39 4.84 6.99 15.97
C PRO A 39 3.87 7.28 14.81
N GLY A 40 4.37 7.72 13.66
CA GLY A 40 3.62 7.75 12.40
C GLY A 40 2.72 8.92 12.12
N GLY A 41 2.74 9.95 12.97
CA GLY A 41 1.97 11.17 12.76
C GLY A 41 0.49 10.87 12.51
N ASN A 42 0.03 11.13 11.28
CA ASN A 42 -1.37 10.93 10.87
C ASN A 42 -1.73 9.46 10.60
N ALA A 43 -0.76 8.56 10.49
CA ALA A 43 -0.96 7.11 10.40
C ALA A 43 -0.32 6.42 11.62
N PRO A 44 -0.93 6.47 12.80
CA PRO A 44 -0.38 5.86 14.00
C PRO A 44 -0.34 4.34 13.87
N ILE A 45 0.84 3.76 13.62
CA ILE A 45 1.03 2.31 13.41
C ILE A 45 0.42 1.52 14.56
N ASP A 46 0.78 1.84 15.80
CA ASP A 46 0.32 1.11 16.98
C ASP A 46 -1.22 1.09 17.06
N ARG A 47 -1.88 2.18 16.63
CA ARG A 47 -3.35 2.24 16.60
C ARG A 47 -3.92 1.40 15.47
N ILE A 48 -3.35 1.51 14.27
CA ILE A 48 -3.81 0.78 13.08
C ILE A 48 -3.64 -0.72 13.28
N ALA A 49 -2.49 -1.16 13.81
CA ALA A 49 -2.21 -2.56 14.07
C ALA A 49 -3.17 -3.18 15.10
N ARG A 50 -3.59 -2.41 16.11
CA ARG A 50 -4.55 -2.84 17.14
C ARG A 50 -6.01 -2.83 16.69
N LEU A 51 -6.33 -2.30 15.51
CA LEU A 51 -7.70 -2.33 15.00
C LEU A 51 -8.16 -3.78 14.84
N GLY A 52 -9.30 -4.12 15.44
CA GLY A 52 -10.01 -5.36 15.13
C GLY A 52 -10.51 -5.33 13.69
N GLY A 53 -10.29 -6.42 12.94
CA GLY A 53 -10.71 -6.54 11.54
C GLY A 53 -9.84 -5.78 10.54
N GLU A 54 -10.38 -5.58 9.34
CA GLU A 54 -9.67 -4.98 8.21
C GLU A 54 -9.57 -3.45 8.30
N LEU A 55 -8.51 -2.89 7.71
CA LEU A 55 -8.36 -1.45 7.57
C LEU A 55 -9.29 -0.92 6.48
N SER A 56 -10.05 0.14 6.79
CA SER A 56 -10.87 0.82 5.78
C SER A 56 -10.01 1.37 4.63
N VAL A 57 -10.50 1.26 3.39
CA VAL A 57 -9.85 1.85 2.21
C VAL A 57 -9.65 3.35 2.37
N LYS A 58 -10.56 4.06 3.05
CA LYS A 58 -10.42 5.50 3.33
C LYS A 58 -9.17 5.83 4.14
N SER A 59 -8.76 4.93 5.03
CA SER A 59 -7.54 5.09 5.84
C SER A 59 -6.27 5.01 5.00
N LEU A 60 -6.33 4.56 3.75
CA LEU A 60 -5.17 4.57 2.86
C LEU A 60 -4.68 5.99 2.52
N ASN A 61 -5.51 7.02 2.72
CA ASN A 61 -5.12 8.43 2.58
C ASN A 61 -4.25 8.95 3.73
N LEU A 62 -4.16 8.22 4.84
CA LEU A 62 -3.27 8.60 5.93
C LEU A 62 -1.82 8.56 5.45
N THR A 63 -0.96 9.37 6.07
CA THR A 63 0.43 9.52 5.64
C THR A 63 1.38 8.96 6.69
N TYR A 64 2.36 8.18 6.24
CA TYR A 64 3.44 7.61 7.04
C TYR A 64 4.77 7.78 6.29
N PHE A 65 5.82 8.23 6.98
CA PHE A 65 7.12 8.59 6.34
C PHE A 65 7.01 9.58 5.15
N GLY A 66 5.98 10.42 5.11
CA GLY A 66 5.77 11.39 4.03
C GLY A 66 5.11 10.81 2.76
N LYS A 67 4.71 9.53 2.80
CA LYS A 67 3.94 8.85 1.74
C LYS A 67 2.55 8.49 2.24
N ARG A 68 1.55 8.45 1.35
CA ARG A 68 0.25 7.86 1.73
C ARG A 68 0.40 6.37 1.98
N LEU A 69 -0.45 5.78 2.81
CA LEU A 69 -0.45 4.33 3.02
C LEU A 69 -0.70 3.56 1.71
N SER A 70 -1.49 4.12 0.79
CA SER A 70 -1.68 3.56 -0.56
C SER A 70 -0.41 3.52 -1.42
N GLU A 71 0.63 4.28 -1.05
CA GLU A 71 1.87 4.47 -1.82
C GLU A 71 3.05 3.72 -1.18
N LEU A 72 2.85 3.08 -0.02
CA LEU A 72 3.89 2.29 0.63
C LEU A 72 4.13 0.99 -0.14
N THR A 73 5.41 0.73 -0.42
CA THR A 73 5.91 -0.47 -1.08
C THR A 73 6.46 -1.47 -0.07
N SER A 74 6.74 -2.71 -0.50
CA SER A 74 7.42 -3.70 0.35
C SER A 74 8.75 -3.17 0.92
N ALA A 75 9.53 -2.46 0.09
CA ALA A 75 10.79 -1.85 0.51
C ALA A 75 10.58 -0.77 1.59
N ASP A 76 9.48 -0.01 1.52
CA ASP A 76 9.12 0.93 2.58
C ASP A 76 8.85 0.17 3.90
N PHE A 77 8.10 -0.92 3.87
CA PHE A 77 7.84 -1.72 5.07
C PHE A 77 9.10 -2.37 5.65
N ASP A 78 10.01 -2.84 4.80
CA ASP A 78 11.29 -3.40 5.24
C ASP A 78 12.16 -2.31 5.90
N GLN A 79 12.12 -1.07 5.38
CA GLN A 79 12.76 0.08 6.01
C GLN A 79 12.14 0.40 7.37
N ILE A 80 10.81 0.38 7.50
CA ILE A 80 10.10 0.63 8.76
C ILE A 80 10.52 -0.40 9.83
N GLU A 81 10.59 -1.66 9.44
CA GLU A 81 11.03 -2.76 10.30
C GLU A 81 12.50 -2.58 10.72
N GLY A 82 13.38 -2.19 9.78
CA GLY A 82 14.78 -1.87 10.06
C GLY A 82 14.94 -0.74 11.08
N ILE A 83 14.20 0.36 10.91
CA ILE A 83 14.20 1.49 11.86
C ILE A 83 13.64 1.02 13.22
N THR A 84 12.60 0.19 13.22
CA THR A 84 12.02 -0.36 14.46
C THR A 84 13.04 -1.20 15.23
N ARG A 85 13.82 -2.06 14.54
CA ARG A 85 14.92 -2.82 15.17
C ARG A 85 15.95 -1.91 15.82
N GLN A 86 16.39 -0.87 15.10
CA GLN A 86 17.40 0.07 15.60
C GLN A 86 16.88 0.84 16.82
N CYS A 87 15.65 1.33 16.78
CA CYS A 87 15.10 2.22 17.80
C CYS A 87 14.52 1.50 19.02
N ARG A 88 14.08 0.24 18.87
CA ARG A 88 13.44 -0.54 19.94
C ARG A 88 14.23 -1.81 20.31
N GLY A 89 15.49 -1.91 19.88
CA GLY A 89 16.38 -3.02 20.25
C GLY A 89 15.92 -4.40 19.77
N GLY A 90 15.08 -4.46 18.72
CA GLY A 90 14.52 -5.71 18.22
C GLY A 90 13.39 -6.30 19.07
N ASP A 91 12.69 -5.49 19.88
CA ASP A 91 11.48 -5.90 20.61
C ASP A 91 10.50 -6.68 19.70
N PRO A 92 10.24 -7.98 19.98
CA PRO A 92 9.37 -8.82 19.16
C PRO A 92 7.95 -8.25 19.03
N ALA A 93 7.42 -7.60 20.06
CA ALA A 93 6.07 -7.02 20.02
C ALA A 93 6.00 -5.82 19.06
N ALA A 94 7.05 -5.01 19.02
CA ALA A 94 7.15 -3.91 18.07
C ALA A 94 7.28 -4.40 16.61
N LEU A 95 8.06 -5.46 16.38
CA LEU A 95 8.20 -6.05 15.05
C LEU A 95 6.89 -6.70 14.58
N GLU A 96 6.17 -7.38 15.48
CA GLU A 96 4.84 -7.92 15.17
C GLU A 96 3.85 -6.79 14.84
N THR A 97 3.93 -5.67 15.53
CA THR A 97 3.10 -4.49 15.23
C THR A 97 3.34 -3.98 13.80
N VAL A 98 4.60 -3.92 13.35
CA VAL A 98 4.94 -3.52 11.97
C VAL A 98 4.42 -4.54 10.95
N LYS A 99 4.50 -5.83 11.26
CA LYS A 99 3.97 -6.90 10.40
C LYS A 99 2.45 -6.81 10.24
N VAL A 100 1.72 -6.71 11.36
CA VAL A 100 0.25 -6.55 11.33
C VAL A 100 -0.15 -5.28 10.59
N PHE A 101 0.60 -4.19 10.78
CA PHE A 101 0.40 -2.95 10.03
C PHE A 101 0.57 -3.15 8.51
N ARG A 102 1.66 -3.83 8.09
CA ARG A 102 1.91 -4.20 6.69
C ARG A 102 0.75 -4.99 6.10
N GLU A 103 0.28 -6.01 6.80
CA GLU A 103 -0.85 -6.85 6.38
C GLU A 103 -2.13 -6.02 6.18
N LYS A 104 -2.48 -5.17 7.15
CA LYS A 104 -3.68 -4.32 7.08
C LYS A 104 -3.62 -3.34 5.91
N VAL A 105 -2.48 -2.70 5.66
CA VAL A 105 -2.33 -1.79 4.50
C VAL A 105 -2.41 -2.57 3.19
N SER A 106 -1.79 -3.76 3.13
CA SER A 106 -1.84 -4.63 1.95
C SER A 106 -3.28 -5.06 1.62
N ASN A 107 -4.04 -5.54 2.61
CA ASN A 107 -5.42 -5.97 2.43
C ASN A 107 -6.33 -4.81 1.97
N ALA A 108 -6.19 -3.63 2.60
CA ALA A 108 -6.93 -2.44 2.18
C ALA A 108 -6.60 -2.03 0.73
N ASN A 109 -5.32 -2.11 0.34
CA ASN A 109 -4.92 -1.87 -1.05
C ASN A 109 -5.51 -2.91 -2.00
N GLN A 110 -5.55 -4.18 -1.63
CA GLN A 110 -6.18 -5.23 -2.44
C GLN A 110 -7.68 -4.98 -2.63
N ALA A 111 -8.39 -4.59 -1.57
CA ALA A 111 -9.80 -4.20 -1.65
C ALA A 111 -9.99 -3.01 -2.59
N ARG A 112 -9.14 -1.97 -2.48
CA ARG A 112 -9.14 -0.83 -3.41
C ARG A 112 -8.91 -1.26 -4.87
N GLN A 113 -8.05 -2.26 -5.12
CA GLN A 113 -7.81 -2.77 -6.49
C GLN A 113 -9.03 -3.47 -7.09
N VAL A 114 -9.89 -4.09 -6.27
CA VAL A 114 -11.17 -4.65 -6.73
C VAL A 114 -12.08 -3.52 -7.23
N ALA A 115 -12.24 -2.46 -6.44
CA ALA A 115 -13.02 -1.28 -6.83
C ALA A 115 -12.43 -0.60 -8.08
N ALA A 116 -11.11 -0.50 -8.17
CA ALA A 116 -10.43 0.09 -9.33
C ALA A 116 -10.67 -0.72 -10.62
N ARG A 117 -10.75 -2.06 -10.55
CA ARG A 117 -11.14 -2.89 -11.71
C ARG A 117 -12.57 -2.62 -12.15
N TRP A 118 -13.50 -2.62 -11.19
CA TRP A 118 -14.90 -2.30 -11.45
C TRP A 118 -15.04 -0.92 -12.12
N ILE A 119 -14.32 0.10 -11.64
CA ILE A 119 -14.31 1.44 -12.25
C ILE A 119 -13.87 1.38 -13.72
N ARG A 120 -12.77 0.68 -14.04
CA ARG A 120 -12.28 0.55 -15.42
C ARG A 120 -13.28 -0.14 -16.34
N GLU A 121 -13.96 -1.18 -15.84
CA GLU A 121 -15.01 -1.88 -16.59
C GLU A 121 -16.18 -0.93 -16.91
N ARG A 122 -16.63 -0.14 -15.94
CA ARG A 122 -17.69 0.85 -16.13
C ARG A 122 -17.30 1.98 -17.08
N GLN A 123 -16.06 2.47 -17.00
CA GLN A 123 -15.55 3.44 -17.98
C GLN A 123 -15.51 2.86 -19.40
N ALA A 124 -15.14 1.59 -19.56
CA ALA A 124 -15.18 0.92 -20.85
C ALA A 124 -16.61 0.71 -21.36
N GLU A 125 -17.57 0.49 -20.46
CA GLU A 125 -19.00 0.43 -20.78
C GLU A 125 -19.49 1.78 -21.32
N ILE A 126 -19.22 2.89 -20.61
CA ILE A 126 -19.60 4.26 -21.04
C ILE A 126 -19.09 4.58 -22.44
N LYS A 127 -17.85 4.21 -22.77
CA LYS A 127 -17.25 4.44 -24.09
C LYS A 127 -17.99 3.75 -25.24
N LYS A 128 -18.75 2.70 -24.96
CA LYS A 128 -19.51 1.92 -25.95
C LYS A 128 -20.99 2.28 -26.00
N MET A 129 -21.48 3.12 -25.08
CA MET A 129 -22.89 3.51 -25.01
C MET A 129 -23.30 4.37 -26.20
N GLY A 130 -24.56 4.22 -26.62
CA GLY A 130 -25.19 5.04 -27.65
C GLY A 130 -25.66 6.39 -27.09
N THR A 131 -26.71 6.94 -27.70
CA THR A 131 -27.38 8.17 -27.26
C THR A 131 -28.87 7.96 -26.93
N SER A 132 -29.22 6.75 -26.49
CA SER A 132 -30.62 6.38 -26.24
C SER A 132 -31.06 6.69 -24.81
N SER A 133 -32.38 6.72 -24.57
CA SER A 133 -32.95 6.78 -23.20
C SER A 133 -32.47 5.63 -22.32
N LYS A 134 -32.27 4.45 -22.90
CA LYS A 134 -31.73 3.28 -22.19
C LYS A 134 -30.29 3.50 -21.71
N ASP A 135 -29.48 4.22 -22.48
CA ASP A 135 -28.13 4.60 -22.07
C ASP A 135 -28.18 5.58 -20.89
N LEU A 136 -29.12 6.54 -20.88
CA LEU A 136 -29.34 7.45 -19.75
C LEU A 136 -29.72 6.71 -18.46
N GLU A 137 -30.68 5.79 -18.54
CA GLU A 137 -31.08 4.94 -17.41
C GLU A 137 -29.88 4.15 -16.88
N ARG A 138 -29.08 3.57 -17.78
CA ARG A 138 -27.89 2.82 -17.37
C ARG A 138 -26.85 3.71 -16.67
N LEU A 139 -26.65 4.94 -17.12
CA LEU A 139 -25.78 5.93 -16.45
C LEU A 139 -26.28 6.29 -15.05
N GLN A 140 -27.60 6.41 -14.85
CA GLN A 140 -28.17 6.65 -13.51
C GLN A 140 -27.95 5.45 -12.57
N VAL A 141 -28.14 4.22 -13.06
CA VAL A 141 -27.83 3.01 -12.29
C VAL A 141 -26.34 2.98 -11.93
N MET A 142 -25.46 3.27 -12.88
CA MET A 142 -24.02 3.29 -12.66
C MET A 142 -23.60 4.34 -11.62
N TRP A 143 -24.27 5.50 -11.59
CA TRP A 143 -24.09 6.51 -10.55
C TRP A 143 -24.48 5.97 -9.16
N ALA A 144 -25.63 5.31 -9.04
CA ALA A 144 -26.06 4.70 -7.80
C ALA A 144 -25.11 3.57 -7.33
N GLU A 145 -24.66 2.71 -8.25
CA GLU A 145 -23.64 1.69 -7.96
C GLU A 145 -22.34 2.31 -7.44
N MET A 146 -21.87 3.40 -8.06
CA MET A 146 -20.68 4.12 -7.64
C MET A 146 -20.82 4.70 -6.23
N LEU A 147 -21.98 5.27 -5.88
CA LEU A 147 -22.25 5.79 -4.54
C LEU A 147 -22.30 4.68 -3.49
N ALA A 148 -22.95 3.56 -3.81
CA ALA A 148 -23.04 2.40 -2.92
C ALA A 148 -21.67 1.81 -2.57
N ARG A 149 -20.70 1.93 -3.47
CA ARG A 149 -19.33 1.42 -3.30
C ARG A 149 -18.34 2.47 -2.78
N SER A 150 -18.81 3.65 -2.36
CA SER A 150 -17.94 4.78 -2.03
C SER A 150 -16.94 4.52 -0.88
N GLU A 151 -17.21 3.57 0.00
CA GLU A 151 -16.30 3.14 1.06
C GLU A 151 -15.18 2.21 0.58
N GLU A 152 -15.31 1.63 -0.62
CA GLU A 152 -14.33 0.70 -1.22
C GLU A 152 -13.28 1.42 -2.08
N MET A 153 -13.37 2.76 -2.20
CA MET A 153 -12.58 3.56 -3.13
C MET A 153 -12.11 4.85 -2.49
N LEU A 154 -10.96 5.36 -2.92
CA LEU A 154 -10.56 6.72 -2.58
C LEU A 154 -11.37 7.74 -3.40
N PRO A 155 -11.58 8.97 -2.91
CA PRO A 155 -12.22 10.02 -3.70
C PRO A 155 -11.56 10.24 -5.07
N ALA A 156 -10.23 10.11 -5.12
CA ALA A 156 -9.46 10.22 -6.35
C ALA A 156 -9.72 9.08 -7.35
N ASP A 157 -10.03 7.87 -6.86
CA ASP A 157 -10.38 6.73 -7.72
C ASP A 157 -11.77 6.94 -8.35
N ARG A 158 -12.71 7.47 -7.56
CA ARG A 158 -14.11 7.69 -7.96
C ARG A 158 -14.28 8.82 -8.98
N ALA A 159 -13.50 9.89 -8.84
CA ALA A 159 -13.72 11.13 -9.58
C ALA A 159 -13.70 10.97 -11.13
N PRO A 160 -12.82 10.15 -11.74
CA PRO A 160 -12.86 9.88 -13.17
C PRO A 160 -14.18 9.26 -13.64
N LEU A 161 -14.70 8.24 -12.94
CA LEU A 161 -15.96 7.61 -13.33
C LEU A 161 -17.14 8.58 -13.22
N ALA A 162 -17.21 9.34 -12.13
CA ALA A 162 -18.25 10.36 -11.95
C ALA A 162 -18.26 11.37 -13.10
N ARG A 163 -17.07 11.80 -13.54
CA ARG A 163 -16.90 12.71 -14.68
C ARG A 163 -17.37 12.08 -15.98
N ASP A 164 -16.96 10.84 -16.25
CA ASP A 164 -17.33 10.12 -17.48
C ASP A 164 -18.85 9.94 -17.56
N ILE A 165 -19.52 9.66 -16.43
CA ILE A 165 -20.98 9.56 -16.35
C ILE A 165 -21.63 10.89 -16.74
N VAL A 166 -21.23 12.00 -16.10
CA VAL A 166 -21.81 13.33 -16.36
C VAL A 166 -21.57 13.76 -17.81
N VAL A 167 -20.34 13.62 -18.31
CA VAL A 167 -20.01 13.97 -19.70
C VAL A 167 -20.87 13.17 -20.68
N LYS A 168 -21.09 11.88 -20.43
CA LYS A 168 -21.95 11.07 -21.30
C LYS A 168 -23.42 11.49 -21.18
N GLN A 169 -23.92 11.78 -19.99
CA GLN A 169 -25.28 12.29 -19.82
C GLN A 169 -25.50 13.58 -20.60
N ASP A 170 -24.58 14.54 -20.49
CA ASP A 170 -24.64 15.81 -21.22
C ASP A 170 -24.67 15.61 -22.74
N GLN A 171 -23.87 14.67 -23.26
CA GLN A 171 -23.89 14.31 -24.68
C GLN A 171 -25.24 13.76 -25.14
N ILE A 172 -25.89 12.92 -24.31
CA ILE A 172 -27.21 12.37 -24.65
C ILE A 172 -28.28 13.46 -24.60
N TYR A 173 -28.26 14.34 -23.60
CA TYR A 173 -29.19 15.46 -23.52
C TYR A 173 -29.01 16.46 -24.67
N ALA A 174 -27.77 16.79 -25.05
CA ALA A 174 -27.51 17.66 -26.19
C ALA A 174 -27.97 17.05 -27.54
N GLY A 175 -27.93 15.72 -27.65
CA GLY A 175 -28.38 14.97 -28.82
C GLY A 175 -29.88 14.65 -28.85
N THR A 176 -30.65 15.03 -27.82
CA THR A 176 -32.09 14.76 -27.70
C THR A 176 -32.85 16.07 -27.54
N ALA A 177 -34.11 16.13 -27.99
CA ALA A 177 -35.00 17.28 -27.75
C ALA A 177 -35.49 17.36 -26.28
N VAL A 178 -34.96 16.50 -25.40
CA VAL A 178 -35.36 16.40 -24.00
C VAL A 178 -34.52 17.39 -23.20
N PRO A 179 -35.14 18.38 -22.54
CA PRO A 179 -34.38 19.35 -21.75
C PRO A 179 -33.63 18.62 -20.62
N PRO A 180 -32.37 19.00 -20.34
CA PRO A 180 -31.61 18.38 -19.27
C PRO A 180 -32.31 18.61 -17.91
N PRO A 181 -32.29 17.64 -17.00
CA PRO A 181 -32.79 17.85 -15.65
C PRO A 181 -31.98 18.97 -14.96
N PRO A 182 -32.58 19.71 -14.02
CA PRO A 182 -31.87 20.74 -13.29
C PRO A 182 -30.65 20.14 -12.58
N PRO A 183 -29.50 20.84 -12.55
CA PRO A 183 -28.28 20.30 -11.97
C PRO A 183 -28.46 20.01 -10.48
N VAL A 184 -28.07 18.80 -10.06
CA VAL A 184 -28.11 18.36 -8.65
C VAL A 184 -27.08 19.12 -7.80
N TRP A 185 -26.11 19.80 -8.43
CA TRP A 185 -25.13 20.64 -7.75
C TRP A 185 -24.81 21.88 -8.59
N VAL A 186 -24.90 23.06 -7.96
CA VAL A 186 -24.47 24.34 -8.54
C VAL A 186 -23.11 24.68 -7.94
N PRO A 187 -22.04 24.86 -8.73
CA PRO A 187 -20.77 25.32 -8.19
C PRO A 187 -20.95 26.70 -7.58
N LYS A 188 -20.54 26.88 -6.32
CA LYS A 188 -20.34 28.22 -5.77
C LYS A 188 -19.23 28.89 -6.58
N ARG A 189 -19.57 30.01 -7.23
CA ARG A 189 -18.59 30.91 -7.87
C ARG A 189 -17.78 31.64 -6.80
#